data_AF-A0A3N5ZPD6-F1
#
_entry.id   AF-A0A3N5ZPD6-F1
#
_cell.length_a   1.000
_cell.length_b   1.000
_cell.length_c   1.000
_cell.angle_alpha   90.00
_cell.angle_beta   90.00
_cell.angle_gamma   90.00
#
_symmetry.space_group_name_H-M   'P 1'
#
loop_
_entity.id
_entity.type
_entity.pdbx_description
1 polymer ?
#
loop_
_entity_poly.entity_id
_entity_poly.type
_entity_poly.pdbx_seq_one_letter_code
_entity_poly.pdbx_strand_id
1 'polypeptide(L)' 'GQNNEFGFDYLRDNMKFSVFECMQRQLAFGIVDEVDSILVDEARTPLIISGAAEESTDLYRQVNELIPRIKRDA' A
#
# COMPACT_ATOMS: atom_id res chain seq x y z
N GLY A 1 20.41 4.15 5.60
CA GLY A 1 19.07 4.49 5.10
C GLY A 1 18.18 4.70 6.29
N GLN A 2 17.13 5.50 6.14
CA GLN A 2 16.13 5.65 7.17
C GLN A 2 15.11 4.49 7.11
N ASN A 3 14.47 4.15 8.23
CA ASN A 3 13.43 3.12 8.30
C ASN A 3 12.32 3.31 7.25
N ASN A 4 11.85 4.56 7.09
CA ASN A 4 10.79 4.90 6.12
C ASN A 4 11.25 4.70 4.68
N GLU A 5 12.50 5.04 4.35
CA GLU A 5 13.05 4.84 3.01
C GLU A 5 13.13 3.35 2.65
N PHE A 6 13.63 2.52 3.57
CA PHE A 6 13.68 1.07 3.34
C PHE A 6 12.30 0.46 3.18
N GLY A 7 11.32 0.90 3.96
CA GLY A 7 9.93 0.45 3.83
C GLY A 7 9.32 0.90 2.49
N PHE A 8 9.53 2.15 2.08
CA PHE A 8 8.96 2.67 0.83
C PHE A 8 9.64 2.10 -0.41
N ASP A 9 10.94 1.83 -0.37
CA ASP A 9 11.64 1.09 -1.44
C ASP A 9 11.02 -0.30 -1.61
N TYR A 10 10.81 -1.02 -0.50
CA TYR A 10 10.16 -2.34 -0.52
C TYR A 10 8.75 -2.28 -1.10
N LEU A 11 7.93 -1.34 -0.62
CA LEU A 11 6.57 -1.16 -1.13
C LEU A 11 6.56 -0.79 -2.63
N ARG A 12 7.46 0.09 -3.08
CA ARG A 12 7.58 0.45 -4.50
C ARG A 12 8.03 -0.71 -5.38
N ASP A 13 8.95 -1.54 -4.91
CA ASP A 13 9.38 -2.73 -5.66
C ASP A 13 8.24 -3.71 -5.91
N ASN A 14 7.29 -3.83 -4.97
CA ASN A 14 6.09 -4.67 -5.11
C ASN A 14 5.00 -4.08 -6.02
N MET A 15 5.20 -2.87 -6.57
CA MET A 15 4.29 -2.26 -7.55
C MET A 15 4.88 -2.21 -8.97
N LYS A 16 6.11 -2.69 -9.18
CA LYS A 16 6.78 -2.66 -10.49
C LYS A 16 6.27 -3.78 -11.40
N PHE A 17 6.29 -3.53 -12.71
CA PHE A 17 5.84 -4.49 -13.71
C PHE A 17 6.89 -5.56 -14.02
N SER A 18 8.16 -5.32 -13.67
CA SER A 18 9.27 -6.21 -13.97
C SER A 18 10.24 -6.32 -12.80
N VAL A 19 10.72 -7.54 -12.56
CA VAL A 19 11.73 -7.82 -11.52
C VAL A 19 13.06 -7.12 -11.77
N PHE A 20 13.38 -6.81 -13.04
CA PHE A 20 14.61 -6.11 -13.41
C PHE A 20 14.59 -4.63 -13.00
N GLU A 21 13.42 -4.09 -12.66
CA GLU A 21 13.26 -2.72 -12.20
C GLU A 21 13.37 -2.62 -10.67
N CYS A 22 13.32 -3.73 -9.93
CA CYS A 22 13.41 -3.74 -8.46
C CYS A 22 14.77 -3.23 -7.97
N MET A 23 14.77 -2.47 -6.88
CA MET A 23 15.97 -1.84 -6.32
C MET A 23 16.52 -2.62 -5.13
N GLN A 24 15.65 -3.19 -4.31
CA GLN A 24 16.04 -4.02 -3.18
C GLN A 24 16.36 -5.44 -3.65
N ARG A 25 17.47 -5.96 -3.11
CA ARG A 25 17.79 -7.39 -3.17
C ARG A 25 17.08 -8.13 -2.03
N GLN A 26 17.32 -9.43 -1.92
CA GLN A 26 16.84 -10.23 -0.79
C GLN A 26 17.23 -9.57 0.56
N LEU A 27 16.25 -9.43 1.45
CA LEU A 27 16.44 -8.88 2.79
C LEU A 27 17.28 -9.87 3.62
N ALA A 28 18.56 -9.55 3.83
CA ALA A 28 19.51 -10.45 4.50
C ALA A 28 19.61 -10.18 6.00
N PHE A 29 19.97 -8.97 6.39
CA PHE A 29 20.14 -8.56 7.78
C PHE A 29 20.10 -7.04 7.90
N GLY A 30 19.57 -6.53 9.01
CA GLY A 30 19.52 -5.10 9.32
C GLY A 30 19.70 -4.88 10.82
N ILE A 31 20.50 -3.88 11.19
CA ILE A 31 20.63 -3.41 12.56
C ILE A 31 19.78 -2.14 12.65
N VAL A 32 18.90 -2.10 13.65
CA VAL A 32 18.02 -0.97 13.90
C VAL A 32 18.56 -0.21 15.10
N ASP A 33 18.97 1.03 14.87
CA ASP A 33 19.26 1.99 15.94
C ASP A 33 17.93 2.59 16.46
N GLU A 34 17.91 3.03 17.73
CA GLU A 34 16.70 3.54 18.40
C GLU A 34 15.47 2.61 18.24
N VAL A 35 15.68 1.33 18.55
CA VAL A 35 14.71 0.26 18.26
C VAL A 35 13.32 0.48 18.88
N ASP A 36 13.25 1.12 20.04
CA ASP A 36 12.01 1.49 20.70
C ASP A 36 11.23 2.54 19.89
N SER A 37 11.90 3.62 19.48
CA SER A 37 11.30 4.63 18.60
C SER A 37 10.77 4.01 17.30
N ILE A 38 11.57 3.16 16.64
CA ILE A 38 11.24 2.62 15.32
C ILE A 38 10.19 1.49 15.38
N LEU A 39 10.38 0.48 16.24
CA LEU A 39 9.53 -0.72 16.25
C LEU A 39 8.35 -0.63 17.22
N VAL A 40 8.30 0.38 18.09
CA VAL A 40 7.18 0.61 19.01
C VAL A 40 6.42 1.86 18.63
N ASP A 41 7.08 3.02 18.60
CA ASP A 41 6.37 4.29 18.46
C ASP A 41 5.92 4.57 17.03
N GLU A 42 6.86 4.51 16.07
CA GLU A 42 6.60 4.80 14.66
C GLU A 42 5.79 3.68 13.97
N ALA A 43 6.02 2.43 14.36
CA ALA A 43 5.33 1.26 13.81
C ALA A 43 3.80 1.26 14.01
N ARG A 44 3.25 2.13 14.86
CA ARG A 44 1.80 2.29 15.06
C ARG A 44 1.08 2.89 13.86
N THR A 45 1.78 3.66 13.03
CA THR A 45 1.19 4.25 11.82
C THR A 45 1.69 3.46 10.62
N PRO A 46 0.79 2.85 9.81
CA PRO A 46 1.23 2.05 8.67
C PRO A 46 1.89 2.91 7.60
N LEU A 47 2.91 2.34 6.95
CA LEU A 47 3.57 2.97 5.81
C LEU A 47 2.71 2.79 4.55
N ILE A 48 2.21 3.89 3.99
CA ILE A 48 1.24 3.88 2.87
C ILE A 48 1.81 4.66 1.68
N ILE A 49 1.72 4.08 0.48
CA ILE A 49 1.90 4.82 -0.77
C ILE A 49 0.52 5.21 -1.30
N SER A 50 0.20 6.50 -1.26
CA SER A 50 -1.03 7.05 -1.84
C SER A 50 -0.76 7.61 -3.24
N GLY A 51 -1.63 7.31 -4.20
CA GLY A 51 -1.70 7.97 -5.50
C GLY A 51 -2.86 8.97 -5.57
N ALA A 52 -2.89 9.79 -6.61
CA ALA A 52 -4.08 10.55 -6.93
C ALA A 52 -5.25 9.58 -7.19
N ALA A 53 -6.38 9.81 -6.55
CA ALA A 53 -7.56 9.01 -6.79
C ALA A 53 -8.23 9.48 -8.10
N GLU A 54 -8.38 8.57 -9.06
CA GLU A 54 -9.37 8.74 -10.13
C GLU A 54 -10.76 8.44 -9.53
N GLU A 55 -11.32 9.39 -8.78
CA GLU A 55 -12.67 9.23 -8.26
C GLU A 55 -13.69 9.39 -9.40
N SER A 56 -14.30 8.28 -9.82
CA SER A 56 -15.57 8.32 -10.55
C SER A 56 -16.73 8.24 -9.56
N THR A 57 -17.04 9.35 -8.88
CA THR A 57 -18.24 9.48 -8.02
C THR A 57 -19.51 9.06 -8.76
N ASP A 58 -19.51 9.21 -10.09
CA ASP A 58 -20.57 8.72 -10.97
C ASP A 58 -20.76 7.19 -10.94
N LEU A 59 -19.70 6.40 -10.83
CA LEU A 59 -19.80 4.94 -10.76
C LEU A 59 -20.49 4.52 -9.46
N TYR A 60 -20.15 5.16 -8.33
CA TYR A 60 -20.81 4.92 -7.06
C TYR A 60 -22.31 5.22 -7.13
N ARG A 61 -22.69 6.33 -7.80
CA ARG A 61 -24.10 6.68 -8.02
C ARG A 61 -24.82 5.64 -8.88
N GLN A 62 -24.21 5.24 -10.00
CA GLN A 62 -24.80 4.26 -10.92
C GLN A 62 -25.01 2.89 -10.26
N VAL A 63 -24.01 2.42 -9.50
CA VAL A 63 -24.11 1.14 -8.78
C VAL A 63 -25.19 1.20 -7.70
N ASN A 64 -25.30 2.31 -6.96
CA ASN A 64 -26.34 2.48 -5.94
C ASN A 64 -27.76 2.46 -6.54
N GLU A 65 -27.95 3.00 -7.74
CA GLU A 65 -29.23 2.92 -8.47
C GLU A 65 -29.54 1.52 -9.01
N LEU A 66 -28.49 0.74 -9.32
CA LEU A 66 -28.61 -0.60 -9.88
C LEU A 66 -28.97 -1.65 -8.82
N ILE A 67 -28.32 -1.63 -7.64
CA ILE A 67 -28.47 -2.66 -6.59
C ILE A 67 -29.94 -2.98 -6.26
N PRO A 68 -30.85 -2.01 -6.05
CA PRO A 68 -32.25 -2.31 -5.74
C PRO A 68 -33.02 -3.03 -6.85
N ARG A 69 -32.52 -3.00 -8.09
CA ARG A 69 -33.16 -3.63 -9.27
C ARG A 69 -32.74 -5.09 -9.44
N ILE A 70 -31.72 -5.56 -8.72
CA ILE A 70 -31.26 -6.94 -8.78
C ILE A 70 -32.15 -7.77 -7.86
N LYS A 71 -32.98 -8.64 -8.45
CA LYS A 71 -33.73 -9.65 -7.68
C LYS A 71 -32.85 -10.89 -7.52
N ARG A 72 -32.92 -11.52 -6.34
CA ARG A 72 -32.29 -12.83 -6.12
C ARG A 72 -32.99 -13.84 -7.04
N ASP A 73 -32.22 -14.55 -7.85
CA ASP A 73 -32.74 -15.72 -8.55
C ASP A 73 -33.23 -16.72 -7.49
N ALA A 74 -34.49 -17.16 -7.67
CA ALA A 74 -35.19 -18.05 -6.75
C ALA A 74 -34.82 -19.51 -7.00
#